data_AF-N6ZAT1-F1
#
_entry.id   AF-N6ZAT1-F1
#
_cell.length_a   1.000
_cell.length_b   1.000
_cell.length_c   1.000
_cell.angle_alpha   90.00
_cell.angle_beta   90.00
_cell.angle_gamma   90.00
#
_symmetry.space_group_name_H-M   'P 1'
#
loop_
_entity.id
_entity.type
_entity.pdbx_description
1 polymer ?
#
loop_
_entity_poly.entity_id
_entity_poly.type
_entity_poly.pdbx_seq_one_letter_code
_entity_poly.pdbx_strand_id
1 'polypeptide(L)' 'MCAVVMSLSSADFYKSMTTHADHRIWQDVYRTKTSDSAEVYLKLTVIDDVLIVSFKEL' A
#
# COMPACT_ATOMS: atom_id res chain seq x y z
N MET A 1 -2.73 -12.12 -2.85
CA MET A 1 -2.16 -10.81 -2.50
C MET A 1 -1.17 -10.30 -3.54
N CYS A 2 -0.08 -11.02 -3.86
CA CYS A 2 0.95 -10.55 -4.79
C CYS A 2 0.43 -10.15 -6.17
N ALA A 3 -0.57 -10.87 -6.72
CA ALA A 3 -1.19 -10.50 -8.00
C ALA A 3 -1.83 -9.10 -7.98
N VAL A 4 -2.47 -8.71 -6.87
CA VAL A 4 -3.06 -7.37 -6.71
C VAL A 4 -1.97 -6.30 -6.63
N VAL A 5 -0.87 -6.59 -5.93
CA VAL A 5 0.28 -5.68 -5.87
C VAL A 5 0.95 -5.52 -7.23
N MET A 6 1.08 -6.61 -7.99
CA MET A 6 1.64 -6.59 -9.35
C MET A 6 0.74 -5.89 -10.38
N SER A 7 -0.56 -5.78 -10.12
CA SER A 7 -1.50 -5.05 -10.97
C SER A 7 -1.62 -3.56 -10.63
N LEU A 8 -0.97 -3.08 -9.58
CA LEU A 8 -1.04 -1.67 -9.19
C LEU A 8 -0.44 -0.78 -10.28
N SER A 9 -1.12 0.33 -10.52
CA SER A 9 -0.70 1.38 -11.44
C SER A 9 -0.50 2.71 -10.69
N SER A 10 0.07 3.71 -11.37
CA SER A 10 0.16 5.07 -10.84
C SER A 10 -1.20 5.70 -10.57
N ALA A 11 -2.26 5.24 -11.24
CA ALA A 11 -3.63 5.72 -11.00
C ALA A 11 -4.22 5.22 -9.68
N ASP A 12 -3.72 4.11 -9.15
CA ASP A 12 -4.14 3.56 -7.86
C ASP A 12 -3.45 4.28 -6.68
N PHE A 13 -2.42 5.11 -6.93
CA PHE A 13 -1.72 5.83 -5.87
C PHE A 13 -2.64 6.84 -5.20
N TYR A 14 -2.80 6.72 -3.88
CA TYR A 14 -3.63 7.63 -3.09
C TYR A 14 -2.78 8.70 -2.42
N LYS A 15 -1.76 8.29 -1.66
CA LYS A 15 -0.81 9.20 -1.00
C LYS A 15 0.38 8.43 -0.46
N SER A 16 1.47 9.13 -0.19
CA SER A 16 2.56 8.63 0.65
C SER A 16 2.51 9.30 2.01
N MET A 17 2.82 8.57 3.08
CA MET A 17 2.80 9.08 4.44
C MET A 17 3.86 8.42 5.31
N THR A 18 4.29 9.13 6.34
CA THR A 18 5.16 8.58 7.39
C THR A 18 4.36 8.35 8.66
N THR A 19 4.98 7.81 9.71
CA THR A 19 4.36 7.67 11.03
C THR A 19 5.04 8.56 12.06
N HIS A 20 4.37 8.82 13.17
CA HIS A 20 5.01 9.52 14.29
C HIS A 20 6.12 8.71 14.95
N ALA A 21 6.01 7.38 14.94
CA ALA A 21 7.01 6.48 15.53
C ALA A 21 8.33 6.52 14.75
N ASP A 22 8.25 6.59 13.42
CA ASP A 22 9.40 6.80 12.55
C ASP A 22 8.98 7.61 11.31
N HIS A 23 9.57 8.80 11.19
CA HIS A 23 9.34 9.74 10.10
C HIS A 23 10.27 9.53 8.91
N ARG A 24 11.23 8.60 9.01
CA ARG A 24 12.16 8.25 7.92
C ARG A 24 11.58 7.16 7.03
N ILE A 25 10.67 6.36 7.56
CA ILE A 25 10.01 5.27 6.84
C ILE A 25 8.75 5.81 6.18
N TRP A 26 8.76 5.81 4.84
CA TRP A 26 7.62 6.16 4.02
C TRP A 26 6.74 4.94 3.74
N GLN A 27 5.43 5.18 3.75
CA GLN A 27 4.41 4.18 3.50
C GLN A 27 3.53 4.68 2.36
N ASP A 28 3.59 4.01 1.23
CA ASP A 28 2.76 4.34 0.08
C ASP A 28 1.40 3.67 0.22
N VAL A 29 0.36 4.48 0.13
CA VAL A 29 -1.02 4.04 0.20
C VAL A 29 -1.59 4.02 -1.21
N TYR A 30 -2.05 2.85 -1.63
CA TYR A 30 -2.75 2.62 -2.87
C TYR A 30 -4.21 2.29 -2.59
N ARG A 31 -5.12 2.79 -3.43
CA ARG A 31 -6.54 2.44 -3.43
C ARG A 31 -6.85 1.68 -4.70
N THR A 32 -7.19 0.42 -4.58
CA THR A 32 -7.48 -0.44 -5.73
C THR A 32 -8.68 -1.35 -5.45
N LYS A 33 -9.12 -2.09 -6.47
CA LYS A 33 -10.20 -3.08 -6.35
C LYS A 33 -9.64 -4.48 -6.44
N THR A 34 -10.09 -5.35 -5.55
CA THR A 34 -9.78 -6.79 -5.61
C THR A 34 -10.59 -7.48 -6.72
N SER A 35 -10.26 -8.74 -7.01
CA SER A 35 -11.02 -9.59 -7.95
C SER A 35 -12.52 -9.64 -7.63
N ASP A 36 -12.86 -9.54 -6.34
CA ASP A 36 -14.24 -9.59 -5.86
C ASP A 36 -14.90 -8.20 -5.86
N SER A 37 -14.30 -7.24 -6.57
CA SER A 37 -14.73 -5.83 -6.67
C SER A 37 -14.73 -5.04 -5.35
N ALA A 38 -14.19 -5.61 -4.27
CA ALA A 38 -14.04 -4.88 -3.01
C ALA A 38 -12.95 -3.82 -3.12
N GLU A 39 -13.28 -2.58 -2.75
CA GLU A 39 -12.31 -1.49 -2.64
C GLU A 39 -11.45 -1.67 -1.40
N VAL A 40 -10.13 -1.65 -1.59
CA VAL A 40 -9.16 -1.84 -0.52
C VAL A 40 -8.10 -0.75 -0.55
N TYR A 41 -7.63 -0.39 0.63
CA TYR A 41 -6.47 0.47 0.81
C TYR A 41 -5.26 -0.38 1.21
N LEU A 42 -4.27 -0.43 0.33
CA LEU A 42 -3.02 -1.14 0.56
C LEU A 42 -1.95 -0.16 0.97
N LYS A 43 -1.25 -0.48 2.04
CA LYS A 43 -0.14 0.29 2.57
C LYS A 43 1.14 -0.51 2.40
N LEU A 44 2.02 0.01 1.55
CA LEU A 44 3.27 -0.59 1.13
C LEU A 44 4.43 0.12 1.83
N THR A 45 5.38 -0.66 2.33
CA THR A 45 6.59 -0.13 2.98
C THR A 45 7.76 -1.02 2.61
N VAL A 46 8.89 -0.43 2.20
CA VAL A 46 10.11 -1.19 1.93
C VAL A 46 11.06 -0.99 3.10
N ILE A 47 11.46 -2.07 3.75
CA ILE A 47 12.43 -2.08 4.86
C ILE A 47 13.43 -3.19 4.59
N ASP A 48 14.72 -2.88 4.62
CA ASP A 48 15.82 -3.84 4.39
C ASP A 48 15.60 -4.70 3.12
N ASP A 49 15.25 -4.04 2.01
CA ASP A 49 14.92 -4.65 0.70
C ASP A 49 13.71 -5.60 0.69
N VAL A 50 12.93 -5.64 1.77
CA VAL A 50 11.68 -6.43 1.87
C VAL A 50 10.46 -5.52 1.74
N LEU A 51 9.54 -5.90 0.86
CA LEU A 51 8.24 -5.24 0.73
C LEU A 51 7.25 -5.77 1.78
N ILE A 52 6.90 -4.91 2.72
CA ILE A 52 5.83 -5.14 3.70
C ILE A 52 4.52 -4.62 3.12
N VAL A 53 3.49 -5.47 3.16
CA VAL A 53 2.16 -5.19 2.64
C VAL A 53 1.16 -5.28 3.80
N SER A 54 0.41 -4.21 4.02
CA SER A 54 -0.62 -4.16 5.06
C SER A 54 -1.91 -3.52 4.54
N PHE A 55 -3.03 -3.89 5.14
CA PHE A 55 -4.31 -3.24 4.87
C PHE A 55 -4.47 -2.03 5.79
N LYS A 56 -4.97 -0.94 5.25
CA LYS A 56 -5.42 0.18 6.07
C LYS A 56 -6.85 -0.12 6.52
N GLU A 57 -7.07 -0.17 7.83
CA GLU A 57 -8.42 -0.26 8.40
C GLU A 57 -9.22 1.02 8.04
N LEU A 58 -10.50 0.82 7.72
CA LEU A 58 -11.46 1.85 7.33
C LEU A 58 -11.71 2.86 8.44
#